data_AF-A0A4Y2FSJ0-F1
#
_entry.id   AF-A0A4Y2FSJ0-F1
#
_cell.length_a   1.000
_cell.length_b   1.000
_cell.length_c   1.000
_cell.angle_alpha   90.00
_cell.angle_beta   90.00
_cell.angle_gamma   90.00
#
_symmetry.space_group_name_H-M   'P 1'
#
loop_
_entity.id
_entity.type
_entity.pdbx_description
1 polymer ?
#
loop_
_entity_poly.entity_id
_entity_poly.type
_entity_poly.pdbx_seq_one_letter_code
_entity_poly.pdbx_strand_id
1 'polypeptide(L)'
;MYTFNIPSSSRDEFPSRSVPLTERLAVSEYKLGETGITIPKGMIISIPVYAMHKDSKFFPDPEKFDPDRFIQKEKSKREQYTYLPFGAGPRNCIGMRFALVEIKVCLAYILANYKISKCSQSSQTKVNFRHIC
;
A
#
# COMPACT_ATOMS: atom_id res chain seq x y z
N MET A 1 -13.28 29.54 4.66
CA MET A 1 -12.52 29.37 5.91
C MET A 1 -13.06 28.12 6.59
N TYR A 2 -12.52 26.94 6.27
CA TYR A 2 -12.92 25.68 6.89
C TYR A 2 -11.69 25.10 7.58
N THR A 3 -11.59 25.34 8.87
CA THR A 3 -10.58 24.75 9.75
C THR A 3 -11.07 23.39 10.20
N PHE A 4 -10.49 22.32 9.66
CA PHE A 4 -10.60 20.99 10.26
C PHE A 4 -9.75 20.98 11.53
N ASN A 5 -10.42 20.94 12.69
CA ASN A 5 -9.78 20.63 13.97
C ASN A 5 -9.31 19.18 13.94
N ILE A 6 -7.99 18.96 13.87
CA ILE A 6 -7.38 17.64 14.06
C ILE A 6 -7.07 17.49 15.55
N PRO A 7 -7.72 16.57 16.29
CA PRO A 7 -7.39 16.32 17.69
C PRO A 7 -5.98 15.74 17.83
N SER A 8 -5.34 16.08 18.96
CA SER A 8 -3.94 15.84 19.31
C SER A 8 -3.52 14.37 19.51
N SER A 9 -4.35 13.40 19.10
CA SER A 9 -4.06 11.96 19.19
C SER A 9 -3.34 11.40 17.96
N SER A 10 -2.96 12.23 17.00
CA SER A 10 -2.28 11.87 15.74
C SER A 10 -0.81 11.42 15.90
N ARG A 11 -0.34 11.12 17.11
CA ARG A 11 1.08 10.80 17.37
C ARG A 11 1.49 9.37 17.01
N ASP A 12 0.55 8.50 16.67
CA ASP A 12 0.82 7.10 16.29
C ASP A 12 0.46 6.76 14.83
N GLU A 13 0.18 7.74 13.99
CA GLU A 13 0.03 7.51 12.54
C GLU A 13 1.39 7.73 11.87
N PHE A 14 2.14 6.66 11.63
CA PHE A 14 3.14 6.69 10.56
C PHE A 14 2.38 6.92 9.25
N PRO A 15 2.47 8.10 8.58
CA PRO A 15 1.83 8.27 7.29
C PRO A 15 2.55 7.34 6.33
N SER A 16 1.88 6.25 5.94
CA SER A 16 2.36 5.36 4.91
C SER A 16 2.59 6.19 3.65
N ARG A 17 3.84 6.30 3.20
CA ARG A 17 4.25 7.01 1.97
C ARG A 17 3.75 6.35 0.68
N SER A 18 2.68 5.56 0.75
CA SER A 18 1.94 5.09 -0.42
C SER A 18 1.05 6.22 -0.92
N VAL A 19 0.95 6.38 -2.24
CA VAL A 19 -0.05 7.26 -2.87
C VAL A 19 -1.43 6.84 -2.34
N PRO A 20 -2.09 7.65 -1.49
CA PRO A 20 -3.27 7.18 -0.74
C PRO A 20 -4.50 7.04 -1.63
N LEU A 21 -4.48 7.75 -2.76
CA LEU A 21 -5.55 7.83 -3.72
C LEU A 21 -4.96 7.78 -5.14
N THR A 22 -5.54 6.97 -6.03
CA THR A 22 -5.24 7.05 -7.46
C THR A 22 -6.51 7.37 -8.22
N GLU A 23 -6.42 8.28 -9.19
CA GLU A 23 -7.58 8.76 -9.94
C GLU A 23 -7.63 8.14 -11.33
N ARG A 24 -8.84 7.97 -11.85
CA ARG A 24 -9.12 7.55 -13.22
C ARG A 24 -10.16 8.48 -13.84
N LEU A 25 -9.97 8.86 -15.09
CA LEU A 25 -10.93 9.63 -15.85
C LEU A 25 -11.78 8.69 -16.71
N ALA A 26 -13.10 8.79 -16.62
CA ALA A 26 -14.01 8.10 -17.53
C ALA A 26 -13.96 8.77 -18.91
N VAL A 27 -13.30 8.13 -19.88
CA VAL A 27 -13.13 8.67 -21.24
C VAL A 27 -14.40 8.55 -22.09
N SER A 28 -15.27 7.62 -21.71
CA SER A 28 -16.61 7.37 -22.27
C SER A 28 -17.57 7.02 -21.13
N GLU A 29 -18.87 7.03 -21.42
CA GLU A 29 -19.84 6.43 -20.51
C GLU A 29 -19.49 4.96 -20.29
N TYR A 30 -19.56 4.51 -19.03
CA TYR A 30 -19.19 3.14 -18.65
C TYR A 30 -20.17 2.58 -17.61
N LYS A 31 -20.77 1.42 -17.92
CA LYS A 31 -21.61 0.68 -16.98
C LYS A 31 -20.73 -0.27 -16.15
N LEU A 32 -20.75 -0.10 -14.83
CA LEU A 32 -19.90 -0.82 -13.91
C LEU A 32 -20.44 -2.23 -13.65
N GLY A 33 -20.21 -3.16 -14.58
CA GLY A 33 -20.60 -4.57 -14.45
C GLY A 33 -22.07 -4.76 -14.07
N GLU A 34 -22.35 -5.68 -13.13
CA GLU A 34 -23.70 -5.99 -12.65
C GLU A 34 -24.18 -5.05 -11.52
N THR A 35 -23.43 -4.01 -11.18
CA THR A 35 -23.78 -3.11 -10.07
C THR A 35 -24.92 -2.14 -10.40
N GLY A 36 -25.28 -2.02 -11.68
CA GLY A 36 -26.25 -1.03 -12.19
C GLY A 36 -25.74 0.41 -12.22
N ILE A 37 -24.51 0.67 -11.75
CA ILE A 37 -23.93 2.02 -11.72
C ILE A 37 -23.44 2.41 -13.12
N THR A 38 -23.87 3.58 -13.60
CA THR A 38 -23.39 4.17 -14.85
C THR A 38 -22.50 5.36 -14.55
N ILE A 39 -21.26 5.31 -15.03
CA ILE A 39 -20.27 6.37 -14.87
C ILE A 39 -20.33 7.25 -16.13
N PRO A 40 -20.69 8.54 -16.00
CA PRO A 40 -20.76 9.44 -17.15
C PRO A 40 -19.35 9.79 -17.65
N LYS A 41 -19.26 10.08 -18.95
CA LYS A 41 -18.04 10.59 -19.57
C LYS A 41 -17.57 11.87 -18.87
N GLY A 42 -16.27 11.95 -18.59
CA GLY A 42 -15.63 13.09 -17.93
C GLY A 42 -15.61 13.00 -16.40
N MET A 43 -16.24 12.00 -15.80
CA MET A 43 -16.20 11.80 -14.35
C MET A 43 -14.81 11.32 -13.90
N ILE A 44 -14.29 11.94 -12.84
CA ILE A 44 -13.10 11.46 -12.13
C ILE A 44 -13.54 10.44 -11.08
N ILE A 45 -12.89 9.28 -11.10
CA ILE A 45 -13.10 8.17 -10.18
C ILE A 45 -11.87 8.10 -9.29
N SER A 46 -12.08 8.26 -7.99
CA SER A 46 -11.02 8.22 -6.99
C SER A 46 -10.97 6.85 -6.34
N ILE A 47 -9.85 6.15 -6.47
CA ILE A 47 -9.62 4.80 -5.91
C ILE A 47 -8.88 4.96 -4.56
N PRO A 48 -9.50 4.60 -3.42
CA PRO A 48 -8.92 4.79 -2.09
C PRO A 48 -7.91 3.68 -1.75
N VAL A 49 -6.74 3.73 -2.41
CA VAL A 49 -5.67 2.73 -2.28
C VAL A 49 -5.27 2.48 -0.82
N TYR A 50 -5.14 3.53 -0.02
CA TYR A 50 -4.79 3.39 1.40
C TYR A 50 -5.85 2.60 2.18
N ALA A 51 -7.13 2.95 2.02
CA ALA A 51 -8.22 2.25 2.70
C ALA A 51 -8.31 0.79 2.25
N MET A 52 -8.13 0.53 0.95
CA MET A 52 -8.10 -0.83 0.41
C MET A 52 -6.97 -1.68 1.00
N HIS A 53 -5.77 -1.11 1.18
CA HIS A 53 -4.63 -1.84 1.77
C HIS A 53 -4.81 -2.09 3.26
N LYS A 54 -5.71 -1.36 3.92
CA LYS A 54 -6.08 -1.53 5.33
C LYS A 54 -7.41 -2.24 5.56
N ASP A 55 -8.05 -2.72 4.51
CA ASP A 55 -9.30 -3.45 4.63
C ASP A 55 -9.01 -4.87 5.16
N SER A 56 -9.54 -5.17 6.35
CA SER A 56 -9.38 -6.46 7.02
C SER A 56 -10.00 -7.63 6.25
N LYS A 57 -10.92 -7.35 5.31
CA LYS A 57 -11.46 -8.34 4.38
C LYS A 57 -10.36 -8.93 3.49
N PHE A 58 -9.39 -8.11 3.07
CA PHE A 58 -8.31 -8.52 2.17
C PHE A 58 -6.97 -8.71 2.89
N PHE A 59 -6.76 -8.00 4.00
CA PHE A 59 -5.52 -8.02 4.78
C PHE A 59 -5.83 -8.25 6.27
N PRO A 60 -5.89 -9.51 6.74
CA PRO A 60 -6.14 -9.81 8.16
C PRO A 60 -5.09 -9.15 9.06
N ASP A 61 -5.50 -8.47 10.12
CA ASP A 61 -4.62 -7.66 10.98
C ASP A 61 -3.78 -6.63 10.16
N PRO A 62 -4.42 -5.66 9.49
CA PRO A 62 -3.75 -4.76 8.54
C PRO A 62 -2.73 -3.82 9.19
N GLU A 63 -2.90 -3.49 10.47
CA GLU A 63 -1.96 -2.67 11.24
C GLU A 63 -0.72 -3.44 11.71
N LYS A 64 -0.74 -4.78 11.62
CA LYS A 64 0.38 -5.61 12.02
C LYS A 64 1.39 -5.72 10.87
N PHE A 65 2.65 -5.37 11.17
CA PHE A 65 3.76 -5.63 10.26
C PHE A 65 4.00 -7.15 10.13
N ASP A 66 3.54 -7.72 9.01
CA ASP A 66 3.69 -9.14 8.67
C ASP A 66 4.30 -9.32 7.26
N PRO A 67 5.62 -9.58 7.16
CA PRO A 67 6.28 -9.83 5.89
C PRO A 67 5.78 -11.07 5.15
N ASP A 68 5.32 -12.11 5.89
CA ASP A 68 4.90 -13.39 5.32
C ASP A 68 3.64 -13.21 4.44
N ARG A 69 2.86 -12.14 4.66
CA ARG A 69 1.72 -11.79 3.80
C ARG A 69 2.09 -11.55 2.33
N PHE A 70 3.37 -11.31 2.04
CA PHE A 70 3.87 -11.03 0.70
C PHE A 70 4.74 -12.15 0.12
N ILE A 71 4.74 -13.35 0.70
CA ILE A 71 5.34 -14.53 0.04
C ILE A 71 4.47 -15.02 -1.12
N GLN A 72 5.09 -15.75 -2.05
CA GLN A 72 4.44 -16.14 -3.31
C GLN A 72 3.13 -16.92 -3.10
N LYS A 73 3.11 -17.85 -2.13
CA LYS A 73 1.93 -18.66 -1.79
C LYS A 73 0.72 -17.81 -1.38
N GLU A 74 0.94 -16.79 -0.56
CA GLU A 74 -0.13 -15.90 -0.09
C GLU A 74 -0.50 -14.84 -1.14
N LYS A 75 0.48 -14.36 -1.92
CA LYS A 75 0.24 -13.47 -3.06
C LYS A 75 -0.70 -14.08 -4.09
N SER A 76 -0.55 -15.36 -4.40
CA SER A 76 -1.39 -16.04 -5.41
C SER A 76 -2.87 -16.18 -4.99
N LYS A 77 -3.17 -16.11 -3.69
CA LYS A 77 -4.55 -16.16 -3.17
C LYS A 77 -5.24 -14.80 -3.19
N ARG A 78 -4.49 -13.72 -3.42
CA ARG A 78 -5.01 -12.36 -3.30
C ARG A 78 -5.89 -12.01 -4.49
N GLU A 79 -7.07 -11.47 -4.19
CA GLU A 79 -7.97 -10.94 -5.22
C GLU A 79 -7.28 -9.86 -6.06
N GLN A 80 -7.52 -9.89 -7.37
CA GLN A 80 -6.92 -8.94 -8.30
C GLN A 80 -7.30 -7.50 -7.92
N TYR A 81 -6.37 -6.57 -8.10
CA TYR A 81 -6.54 -5.13 -7.84
C TYR A 81 -6.79 -4.72 -6.37
N THR A 82 -6.67 -5.63 -5.40
CA THR A 82 -6.73 -5.27 -3.97
C THR A 82 -5.40 -4.70 -3.43
N TYR A 83 -4.28 -4.99 -4.09
CA TYR A 83 -2.96 -4.47 -3.75
C TYR A 83 -2.36 -3.69 -4.92
N LEU A 84 -2.31 -2.36 -4.78
CA LEU A 84 -1.98 -1.39 -5.85
C LEU A 84 -0.88 -0.38 -5.44
N PRO A 85 0.26 -0.81 -4.87
CA PRO A 85 1.30 0.12 -4.41
C PRO A 85 1.92 0.98 -5.53
N PHE A 86 1.83 0.51 -6.78
CA PHE A 86 2.33 1.19 -7.98
C PHE A 86 1.22 1.47 -9.00
N GLY A 87 -0.05 1.37 -8.58
CA GLY A 87 -1.21 1.40 -9.47
C GLY A 87 -1.31 0.19 -10.38
N ALA A 88 -2.24 0.24 -11.33
CA ALA A 88 -2.46 -0.79 -12.34
C ALA A 88 -2.93 -0.19 -13.67
N GLY A 89 -2.81 -0.98 -14.74
CA GLY A 89 -3.14 -0.59 -16.11
C GLY A 89 -1.99 0.15 -16.82
N PRO A 90 -2.25 0.72 -18.01
CA PRO A 90 -1.24 1.36 -18.86
C PRO A 90 -0.63 2.64 -18.26
N ARG A 91 -1.25 3.18 -17.20
CA ARG A 91 -0.78 4.36 -16.46
C ARG A 91 -0.32 4.00 -15.05
N ASN A 92 0.18 2.77 -14.85
CA ASN A 92 0.87 2.40 -13.62
C ASN A 92 2.24 3.09 -13.52
N CYS A 93 2.87 2.98 -12.35
CA CYS A 93 4.17 3.62 -12.12
C CYS A 93 5.24 3.04 -13.05
N ILE A 94 5.74 3.88 -13.96
CA ILE A 94 6.85 3.54 -14.87
C ILE A 94 8.12 3.16 -14.11
N GLY A 95 8.33 3.75 -12.93
CA GLY A 95 9.47 3.53 -12.06
C GLY A 95 9.39 2.27 -11.19
N MET A 96 8.31 1.48 -11.26
CA MET A 96 8.10 0.32 -10.37
C MET A 96 9.30 -0.63 -10.37
N ARG A 97 9.81 -0.99 -11.56
CA ARG A 97 10.93 -1.94 -11.67
C ARG A 97 12.22 -1.35 -11.10
N PHE A 98 12.48 -0.08 -11.38
CA PHE A 98 13.65 0.62 -10.87
C PHE A 98 13.61 0.73 -9.34
N ALA A 99 12.50 1.21 -8.77
CA ALA A 99 12.32 1.35 -7.33
C ALA A 99 12.46 0.02 -6.58
N LEU A 100 11.95 -1.09 -7.14
CA LEU A 100 12.10 -2.41 -6.53
C LEU A 100 13.55 -2.90 -6.52
N VAL A 101 14.34 -2.60 -7.56
CA VAL A 101 15.76 -2.94 -7.59
C VAL A 101 16.52 -2.08 -6.58
N GLU A 102 16.30 -0.77 -6.62
CA GLU A 102 16.94 0.20 -5.73
C GLU A 102 16.71 -0.15 -4.26
N ILE A 103 15.46 -0.38 -3.84
CA ILE A 103 15.13 -0.74 -2.46
C ILE A 103 15.78 -2.05 -2.04
N LYS A 104 15.83 -3.06 -2.92
CA LYS A 104 16.48 -4.34 -2.61
C LYS A 104 17.99 -4.19 -2.44
N VAL A 105 18.64 -3.43 -3.31
CA VAL A 105 20.08 -3.18 -3.23
C VAL A 105 20.41 -2.38 -1.96
N CYS A 106 19.67 -1.30 -1.69
CA CYS A 106 19.84 -0.50 -0.49
C CYS A 106 19.65 -1.34 0.79
N LEU A 107 18.59 -2.16 0.84
CA LEU A 107 18.33 -3.02 2.00
C LEU A 107 19.42 -4.08 2.17
N ALA A 108 19.85 -4.74 1.10
CA ALA A 108 20.92 -5.72 1.14
C ALA A 108 22.23 -5.09 1.64
N TYR A 109 22.58 -3.89 1.16
CA TYR A 109 23.76 -3.16 1.58
C TYR A 109 23.70 -2.79 3.07
N ILE A 110 22.56 -2.29 3.56
CA ILE A 110 22.36 -1.95 4.97
C ILE A 110 22.51 -3.19 5.84
N LEU A 111 21.85 -4.29 5.47
CA LEU A 111 21.89 -5.55 6.24
C LEU A 111 23.26 -6.22 6.24
N ALA A 112 24.05 -6.04 5.17
CA ALA A 112 25.39 -6.62 5.08
C ALA A 112 26.44 -5.83 5.87
N ASN A 113 26.30 -4.51 5.99
CA ASN A 113 27.36 -3.64 6.52
C ASN A 113 27.03 -3.02 7.89
N TYR A 114 25.77 -3.05 8.33
CA TYR A 114 25.34 -2.38 9.56
C TYR A 114 24.50 -3.29 10.44
N LYS A 115 24.65 -3.12 11.76
CA LYS A 115 23.77 -3.74 12.75
C LYS A 115 22.71 -2.73 13.19
N ILE A 116 21.44 -3.05 12.93
CA ILE A 116 20.31 -2.21 13.32
C ILE A 116 19.99 -2.49 14.80
N SER A 117 20.06 -1.46 15.64
CA SER A 117 19.67 -1.50 17.06
C SER A 117 18.50 -0.55 17.33
N LYS A 118 17.75 -0.84 18.39
CA LYS A 118 16.64 0.01 18.84
C LYS A 118 17.17 1.17 19.68
N CYS A 119 16.50 2.31 19.64
CA CYS A 119 16.69 3.37 20.62
C CYS A 119 15.58 3.33 21.70
N SER A 120 15.75 4.10 22.77
CA SER A 120 14.77 4.18 23.88
C SER A 120 13.38 4.64 23.46
N GLN A 121 13.24 5.27 22.29
CA GLN A 121 11.97 5.76 21.73
C GLN A 121 11.33 4.77 20.74
N SER A 122 11.97 3.63 20.45
CA SER A 122 11.45 2.65 19.49
C SER A 122 10.34 1.80 20.11
N SER A 123 9.15 1.77 19.48
CA SER A 123 8.07 0.85 19.87
C SER A 123 8.46 -0.61 19.59
N GLN A 124 8.02 -1.52 20.46
CA GLN A 124 8.51 -2.90 20.47
C GLN A 124 7.76 -3.79 19.46
N THR A 125 8.09 -3.68 18.17
CA THR A 125 7.60 -4.64 17.16
C THR A 125 8.52 -5.87 17.12
N LYS A 126 7.99 -7.06 17.44
CA LYS A 126 8.71 -8.33 17.25
C LYS A 126 8.69 -8.70 15.77
N VAL A 127 9.83 -8.53 15.10
CA VAL A 127 10.03 -9.02 13.72
C VAL A 127 10.72 -10.38 13.82
N ASN A 128 9.98 -11.45 13.52
CA ASN A 128 10.54 -12.80 13.45
C ASN A 128 11.10 -13.01 12.05
N PHE A 129 12.41 -12.89 11.89
CA PHE A 129 13.08 -13.33 10.66
C PHE A 129 13.14 -14.86 10.69
N ARG A 130 12.20 -15.54 10.02
CA ARG A 130 12.38 -16.95 9.71
C ARG A 130 13.51 -17.05 8.70
N HIS A 131 14.52 -17.87 8.98
CA HIS A 131 15.65 -18.11 8.10
C HIS A 131 15.14 -18.49 6.70
N ILE A 132 15.34 -17.60 5.74
CA ILE A 132 15.26 -17.93 4.32
C ILE A 132 16.66 -18.43 3.96
N CYS A 133 16.87 -19.72 4.20
CA CYS A 133 17.90 -20.52 3.52
C CYS A 133 17.17 -21.37 2.48
#